data_AF-A0A7L1L066-F1
#
_entry.id   AF-A0A7L1L066-F1
#
_cell.length_a   1.000
_cell.length_b   1.000
_cell.length_c   1.000
_cell.angle_alpha   90.00
_cell.angle_beta   90.00
_cell.angle_gamma   90.00
#
_symmetry.space_group_name_H-M   'P 1'
#
loop_
_entity.id
_entity.type
_entity.pdbx_description
1 polymer ?
#
loop_
_entity_poly.entity_id
_entity_poly.type
_entity_poly.pdbx_seq_one_letter_code
_entity_poly.pdbx_strand_id
1 'polypeptide(L)'
;GAGFLFLPQRQANDIEEQFTPTGGPAKADRDFVRRYFPTNDSERFSVPRLPTEGAYAALIAVAAGEDSILNPSALTDLKGLDAAVRARGYKQLCALSGGACASPCPEPLLPLLQGVAVENLTYPITNGTFLGATLGGVRTGAGGRVLSARAVKLVYFLREDGPEAAESRRWLESFLRDIPSELEKFSTIKVTYFTSLSRQQEFEGNTKSVIPLFSITYFLTITFSVVSCLR
;
A
#
# COMPACT_ATOMS: atom_id res chain seq x y z
N GLY A 1 26.66 14.35 28.35
CA GLY A 1 26.67 13.00 27.75
C GLY A 1 26.63 13.14 26.24
N ALA A 2 27.61 12.58 25.53
CA ALA A 2 27.74 12.68 24.06
C ALA A 2 27.14 11.47 23.30
N GLY A 3 26.70 10.43 24.03
CA GLY A 3 26.23 9.16 23.42
C GLY A 3 25.01 9.31 22.50
N PHE A 4 24.14 10.29 22.76
CA PHE A 4 22.95 10.54 21.94
C PHE A 4 23.26 11.11 20.54
N LEU A 5 24.49 11.57 20.27
CA LEU A 5 24.91 12.01 18.94
C LEU A 5 24.85 10.88 17.89
N PHE A 6 25.04 9.64 18.32
CA PHE A 6 25.00 8.46 17.45
C PHE A 6 23.59 7.87 17.30
N LEU A 7 22.58 8.45 17.97
CA LEU A 7 21.22 7.93 17.94
C LEU A 7 20.66 7.83 16.50
N PRO A 8 20.78 8.86 15.62
CA PRO A 8 20.24 8.76 14.27
C PRO A 8 20.86 7.62 13.43
N GLN A 9 22.09 7.22 13.76
CA GLN A 9 22.82 6.17 13.04
C GLN A 9 22.56 4.77 13.61
N ARG A 10 22.17 4.68 14.88
CA ARG A 10 21.99 3.41 15.62
C ARG A 10 20.53 3.11 15.94
N GLN A 11 19.62 3.96 15.51
CA GLN A 11 18.20 3.78 15.74
C GLN A 11 17.70 2.60 14.90
N ALA A 12 17.39 1.49 15.58
CA ALA A 12 16.70 0.35 14.98
C ALA A 12 15.20 0.65 14.95
N ASN A 13 14.70 1.12 13.82
CA ASN A 13 13.29 1.49 13.66
C ASN A 13 12.47 0.46 12.89
N ASP A 14 13.07 -0.55 12.29
CA ASP A 14 12.32 -1.51 11.50
C ASP A 14 11.29 -2.26 12.37
N ILE A 15 10.00 -2.09 12.03
CA ILE A 15 8.91 -2.67 12.80
C ILE A 15 8.95 -4.21 12.81
N GLU A 16 9.42 -4.84 11.73
CA GLU A 16 9.55 -6.30 11.73
C GLU A 16 10.66 -6.73 12.71
N GLU A 17 11.80 -6.06 12.72
CA GLU A 17 12.89 -6.33 13.67
C GLU A 17 12.48 -6.08 15.13
N GLN A 18 11.66 -5.06 15.39
CA GLN A 18 11.22 -4.73 16.76
C GLN A 18 10.16 -5.70 17.31
N PHE A 19 9.27 -6.23 16.46
CA PHE A 19 8.11 -7.00 16.90
C PHE A 19 8.17 -8.49 16.53
N THR A 20 9.25 -8.95 15.88
CA THR A 20 9.45 -10.37 15.56
C THR A 20 10.81 -10.89 16.04
N PRO A 21 10.92 -12.18 16.45
CA PRO A 21 12.20 -12.74 16.87
C PRO A 21 13.29 -12.60 15.79
N THR A 22 14.51 -12.26 16.18
CA THR A 22 15.63 -12.05 15.23
C THR A 22 16.05 -13.32 14.48
N GLY A 23 15.87 -14.50 15.08
CA GLY A 23 16.21 -15.81 14.50
C GLY A 23 15.03 -16.77 14.37
N GLY A 24 13.81 -16.26 14.12
CA GLY A 24 12.63 -17.09 13.97
C GLY A 24 12.70 -18.00 12.72
N PRO A 25 12.07 -19.20 12.74
CA PRO A 25 12.05 -20.11 11.59
C PRO A 25 11.60 -19.44 10.28
N ALA A 26 10.58 -18.58 10.34
CA ALA A 26 10.09 -17.84 9.17
C ALA A 26 11.14 -16.92 8.51
N LYS A 27 12.10 -16.39 9.29
CA LYS A 27 13.20 -15.57 8.74
C LYS A 27 14.23 -16.46 8.03
N ALA A 28 14.54 -17.63 8.61
CA ALA A 28 15.41 -18.61 7.95
C ALA A 28 14.80 -19.13 6.64
N ASP A 29 13.49 -19.38 6.61
CA ASP A 29 12.76 -19.77 5.40
C ASP A 29 12.77 -18.64 4.37
N ARG A 30 12.55 -17.38 4.78
CA ARG A 30 12.65 -16.23 3.90
C ARG A 30 14.05 -16.07 3.30
N ASP A 31 15.09 -16.24 4.11
CA ASP A 31 16.47 -16.15 3.66
C ASP A 31 16.83 -17.29 2.69
N PHE A 32 16.31 -18.50 2.93
CA PHE A 32 16.38 -19.60 1.98
C PHE A 32 15.71 -19.22 0.65
N VAL A 33 14.48 -18.73 0.67
CA VAL A 33 13.76 -18.31 -0.55
C VAL A 33 14.52 -17.21 -1.28
N ARG A 34 15.00 -16.18 -0.59
CA ARG A 34 15.80 -15.09 -1.19
C ARG A 34 17.08 -15.60 -1.85
N ARG A 35 17.73 -16.59 -1.25
CA ARG A 35 18.98 -17.16 -1.76
C ARG A 35 18.79 -18.03 -3.00
N TYR A 36 17.74 -18.85 -3.02
CA TYR A 36 17.52 -19.83 -4.10
C TYR A 36 16.52 -19.37 -5.17
N PHE A 37 15.65 -18.41 -4.84
CA PHE A 37 14.63 -17.84 -5.71
C PHE A 37 14.66 -16.30 -5.64
N PRO A 38 15.78 -15.66 -6.00
CA PRO A 38 15.88 -14.20 -5.96
C PRO A 38 14.85 -13.56 -6.89
N THR A 39 14.28 -12.44 -6.44
CA THR A 39 13.40 -11.61 -7.28
C THR A 39 14.23 -10.82 -8.29
N ASN A 40 13.65 -10.59 -9.47
CA ASN A 40 14.19 -9.70 -10.49
C ASN A 40 13.05 -8.80 -10.92
N ASP A 41 12.91 -7.69 -10.21
CA ASP A 41 11.81 -6.75 -10.41
C ASP A 41 12.02 -5.90 -11.66
N SER A 42 13.24 -5.90 -12.22
CA SER A 42 13.56 -5.23 -13.49
C SER A 42 13.20 -6.01 -14.76
N GLU A 43 12.90 -7.32 -14.69
CA GLU A 43 12.56 -8.11 -15.88
C GLU A 43 11.42 -9.11 -15.70
N ARG A 44 11.36 -9.78 -14.53
CA ARG A 44 10.53 -10.96 -14.29
C ARG A 44 9.74 -10.84 -12.99
N PHE A 45 9.19 -9.66 -12.74
CA PHE A 45 8.36 -9.41 -11.58
C PHE A 45 7.13 -10.33 -11.55
N SER A 46 6.84 -10.87 -10.37
CA SER A 46 5.69 -11.73 -10.11
C SER A 46 5.31 -11.65 -8.64
N VAL A 47 4.11 -11.12 -8.36
CA VAL A 47 3.61 -10.94 -6.99
C VAL A 47 3.64 -12.24 -6.17
N PRO A 48 3.20 -13.40 -6.69
CA PRO A 48 3.24 -14.65 -5.93
C PRO A 48 4.66 -15.16 -5.59
N ARG A 49 5.71 -14.58 -6.16
CA ARG A 49 7.11 -14.97 -5.92
C ARG A 49 7.82 -14.05 -4.94
N LEU A 50 7.15 -13.02 -4.42
CA LEU A 50 7.76 -12.09 -3.48
C LEU A 50 7.99 -12.79 -2.11
N PRO A 51 9.23 -12.75 -1.57
CA PRO A 51 9.54 -13.25 -0.22
C PRO A 51 9.15 -12.27 0.89
N THR A 52 8.75 -11.04 0.52
CA THR A 52 8.26 -9.95 1.37
C THR A 52 7.00 -9.36 0.74
N GLU A 53 6.43 -8.30 1.33
CA GLU A 53 5.29 -7.61 0.72
C GLU A 53 5.67 -6.80 -0.54
N GLY A 54 6.96 -6.53 -0.75
CA GLY A 54 7.48 -5.71 -1.84
C GLY A 54 7.30 -4.20 -1.62
N ALA A 55 7.82 -3.39 -2.56
CA ALA A 55 7.57 -1.97 -2.61
C ALA A 55 6.31 -1.71 -3.43
N TYR A 56 5.25 -1.22 -2.79
CA TYR A 56 4.00 -0.95 -3.49
C TYR A 56 3.23 0.23 -2.90
N ALA A 57 2.35 0.79 -3.72
CA ALA A 57 1.24 1.64 -3.32
C ALA A 57 -0.07 0.98 -3.73
N ALA A 58 -1.00 0.87 -2.80
CA ALA A 58 -2.30 0.26 -3.02
C ALA A 58 -3.41 1.27 -2.72
N LEU A 59 -4.40 1.31 -3.61
CA LEU A 59 -5.56 2.17 -3.49
C LEU A 59 -6.81 1.30 -3.56
N ILE A 60 -7.75 1.54 -2.66
CA ILE A 60 -9.07 0.91 -2.66
C ILE A 60 -10.08 2.00 -2.96
N ALA A 61 -10.68 1.93 -4.15
CA ALA A 61 -11.74 2.82 -4.58
C ALA A 61 -13.09 2.16 -4.29
N VAL A 62 -13.93 2.85 -3.53
CA VAL A 62 -15.28 2.41 -3.15
C VAL A 62 -16.29 3.34 -3.80
N ALA A 63 -17.35 2.79 -4.41
CA ALA A 63 -18.41 3.63 -4.98
C ALA A 63 -19.09 4.48 -3.89
N ALA A 64 -19.38 5.74 -4.21
CA ALA A 64 -20.14 6.61 -3.32
C ALA A 64 -21.58 6.07 -3.12
N GLY A 65 -22.16 6.27 -1.93
CA GLY A 65 -23.54 5.89 -1.65
C GLY A 65 -23.78 4.37 -1.65
N GLU A 66 -24.91 3.92 -2.23
CA GLU A 66 -25.27 2.50 -2.42
C GLU A 66 -24.93 1.89 -3.79
N ASP A 67 -24.19 2.64 -4.61
CA ASP A 67 -23.93 2.31 -6.00
C ASP A 67 -22.82 1.27 -6.22
N SER A 68 -22.70 0.85 -7.48
CA SER A 68 -21.67 -0.09 -7.97
C SER A 68 -20.46 0.66 -8.52
N ILE A 69 -19.25 0.20 -8.19
CA ILE A 69 -17.99 0.70 -8.76
C ILE A 69 -17.89 0.44 -10.27
N LEU A 70 -18.73 -0.46 -10.79
CA LEU A 70 -18.79 -0.84 -12.20
C LEU A 70 -19.69 0.11 -13.02
N ASN A 71 -20.33 1.10 -12.40
CA ASN A 71 -21.14 2.09 -13.10
C ASN A 71 -20.28 3.00 -13.99
N PRO A 72 -20.78 3.52 -15.13
CA PRO A 72 -19.98 4.31 -16.08
C PRO A 72 -19.28 5.54 -15.48
N SER A 73 -19.93 6.25 -14.55
CA SER A 73 -19.36 7.40 -13.85
C SER A 73 -18.20 6.99 -12.93
N ALA A 74 -18.42 5.97 -12.10
CA ALA A 74 -17.39 5.42 -11.21
C ALA A 74 -16.19 4.86 -11.98
N LEU A 75 -16.44 4.21 -13.13
CA LEU A 75 -15.38 3.74 -14.02
C LEU A 75 -14.59 4.88 -14.68
N THR A 76 -15.22 6.03 -14.92
CA THR A 76 -14.55 7.22 -15.44
C THR A 76 -13.63 7.82 -14.38
N ASP A 77 -14.11 7.96 -13.14
CA ASP A 77 -13.28 8.40 -12.02
C ASP A 77 -12.14 7.41 -11.74
N LEU A 78 -12.40 6.09 -11.81
CA LEU A 78 -11.38 5.06 -11.63
C LEU A 78 -10.26 5.13 -12.70
N LYS A 79 -10.61 5.43 -13.96
CA LYS A 79 -9.64 5.69 -15.03
C LYS A 79 -8.83 6.95 -14.74
N GLY A 80 -9.50 8.01 -14.27
CA GLY A 80 -8.83 9.25 -13.85
C GLY A 80 -7.85 9.02 -12.70
N LEU A 81 -8.23 8.19 -11.72
CA LEU A 81 -7.39 7.79 -10.60
C LEU A 81 -6.14 7.05 -11.08
N ASP A 82 -6.28 6.05 -11.96
CA ASP A 82 -5.13 5.32 -12.51
C ASP A 82 -4.19 6.25 -13.30
N ALA A 83 -4.75 7.14 -14.13
CA ALA A 83 -3.97 8.13 -14.85
C ALA A 83 -3.21 9.08 -13.91
N ALA A 84 -3.85 9.54 -12.84
CA ALA A 84 -3.22 10.43 -11.84
C ALA A 84 -2.05 9.74 -11.12
N VAL A 85 -2.20 8.47 -10.75
CA VAL A 85 -1.10 7.70 -10.13
C VAL A 85 0.05 7.50 -11.13
N ARG A 86 -0.27 7.12 -12.38
CA ARG A 86 0.75 6.88 -13.41
C ARG A 86 1.51 8.14 -13.82
N ALA A 87 0.84 9.28 -13.87
CA ALA A 87 1.43 10.57 -14.23
C ALA A 87 2.54 11.02 -13.26
N ARG A 88 2.60 10.45 -12.05
CA ARG A 88 3.66 10.69 -11.07
C ARG A 88 5.00 10.00 -11.39
N GLY A 89 5.23 9.60 -12.63
CA GLY A 89 6.46 8.89 -13.02
C GLY A 89 6.49 7.41 -12.61
N TYR A 90 5.32 6.78 -12.42
CA TYR A 90 5.26 5.35 -12.10
C TYR A 90 5.97 4.50 -13.15
N LYS A 91 5.89 4.88 -14.43
CA LYS A 91 6.47 4.10 -15.54
C LYS A 91 7.98 3.90 -15.44
N GLN A 92 8.71 4.84 -14.81
CA GLN A 92 10.16 4.69 -14.65
C GLN A 92 10.55 3.77 -13.47
N LEU A 93 9.65 3.60 -12.50
CA LEU A 93 9.94 2.94 -11.23
C LEU A 93 9.18 1.64 -11.02
N CYS A 94 8.16 1.36 -11.86
CA CYS A 94 7.33 0.19 -11.78
C CYS A 94 8.17 -1.09 -11.89
N ALA A 95 7.77 -2.12 -11.16
CA ALA A 95 8.30 -3.46 -11.39
C ALA A 95 7.90 -3.94 -12.79
N LEU A 96 8.79 -4.63 -13.49
CA LEU A 96 8.67 -5.02 -14.89
C LEU A 96 8.44 -6.52 -15.01
N SER A 97 7.50 -6.90 -15.88
CA SER A 97 7.27 -8.28 -16.28
C SER A 97 7.17 -8.33 -17.80
N GLY A 98 8.14 -9.00 -18.44
CA GLY A 98 8.17 -9.10 -19.91
C GLY A 98 8.37 -7.76 -20.63
N GLY A 99 9.10 -6.82 -20.00
CA GLY A 99 9.43 -5.50 -20.58
C GLY A 99 8.34 -4.43 -20.42
N ALA A 100 7.22 -4.74 -19.76
CA ALA A 100 6.18 -3.77 -19.40
C ALA A 100 6.04 -3.68 -17.88
N CYS A 101 5.56 -2.53 -17.39
CA CYS A 101 5.16 -2.42 -15.99
C CYS A 101 4.17 -3.55 -15.66
N ALA A 102 4.42 -4.24 -14.54
CA ALA A 102 3.44 -5.11 -13.93
C ALA A 102 2.15 -4.30 -13.78
N SER A 103 1.09 -4.80 -14.42
CA SER A 103 -0.20 -4.12 -14.37
C SER A 103 -0.64 -3.97 -12.92
N PRO A 104 -1.29 -2.85 -12.55
CA PRO A 104 -1.76 -2.66 -11.19
C PRO A 104 -2.61 -3.85 -10.80
N CYS A 105 -2.24 -4.61 -9.78
CA CYS A 105 -2.91 -5.88 -9.51
C CYS A 105 -4.40 -5.63 -9.17
N PRO A 106 -5.30 -6.31 -9.87
CA PRO A 106 -5.04 -7.36 -10.88
C PRO A 106 -4.75 -6.81 -12.28
N GLU A 107 -3.97 -7.57 -13.04
CA GLU A 107 -3.88 -7.46 -14.51
C GLU A 107 -5.24 -7.24 -15.17
N PRO A 108 -5.30 -6.38 -16.19
CA PRO A 108 -5.74 -5.04 -15.91
C PRO A 108 -7.26 -4.99 -16.03
N LEU A 109 -7.94 -4.80 -14.89
CA LEU A 109 -9.40 -4.66 -14.83
C LEU A 109 -9.88 -3.56 -15.78
N LEU A 110 -9.12 -2.47 -15.93
CA LEU A 110 -9.48 -1.34 -16.80
C LEU A 110 -9.55 -1.69 -18.30
N PRO A 111 -8.54 -2.30 -18.94
CA PRO A 111 -8.63 -2.92 -20.27
C PRO A 111 -9.69 -4.01 -20.37
N LEU A 112 -9.86 -4.84 -19.33
CA LEU A 112 -10.90 -5.87 -19.33
C LEU A 112 -12.31 -5.24 -19.38
N LEU A 113 -12.52 -4.12 -18.69
CA LEU A 113 -13.74 -3.31 -18.73
C LEU A 113 -13.89 -2.48 -20.03
N GLN A 114 -12.83 -2.35 -20.85
CA GLN A 114 -12.91 -1.72 -22.18
C GLN A 114 -13.31 -2.73 -23.26
N GLY A 115 -12.92 -4.00 -23.13
CA GLY A 115 -13.19 -5.05 -24.12
C GLY A 115 -14.34 -6.00 -23.77
N VAL A 116 -14.69 -6.13 -22.49
CA VAL A 116 -15.79 -6.96 -22.01
C VAL A 116 -16.87 -6.03 -21.47
N ALA A 117 -18.09 -6.13 -22.02
CA ALA A 117 -19.24 -5.50 -21.39
C ALA A 117 -19.30 -6.01 -19.94
N VAL A 118 -19.36 -5.10 -18.97
CA VAL A 118 -19.47 -5.38 -17.52
C VAL A 118 -20.45 -6.53 -17.24
N GLU A 119 -21.49 -6.64 -18.08
CA GLU A 119 -22.55 -7.65 -18.05
C GLU A 119 -22.08 -9.10 -18.17
N ASN A 120 -20.90 -9.36 -18.76
CA ASN A 120 -20.33 -10.71 -18.96
C ASN A 120 -19.28 -11.10 -17.92
N LEU A 121 -19.04 -10.26 -16.91
CA LEU A 121 -18.13 -10.58 -15.81
C LEU A 121 -18.69 -11.72 -14.96
N THR A 122 -17.83 -12.66 -14.60
CA THR A 122 -18.12 -13.77 -13.70
C THR A 122 -17.17 -13.76 -12.50
N TYR A 123 -17.67 -14.13 -11.33
CA TYR A 123 -16.93 -14.12 -10.08
C TYR A 123 -16.84 -15.53 -9.50
N PRO A 124 -15.67 -15.95 -8.97
CA PRO A 124 -14.46 -15.15 -8.72
C PRO A 124 -13.46 -15.10 -9.88
N ILE A 125 -13.68 -15.82 -10.98
CA ILE A 125 -12.73 -15.91 -12.11
C ILE A 125 -13.47 -15.54 -13.40
N THR A 126 -12.92 -14.60 -14.17
CA THR A 126 -13.37 -14.27 -15.54
C THR A 126 -12.20 -14.48 -16.50
N ASN A 127 -12.38 -15.28 -17.56
CA ASN A 127 -11.36 -15.50 -18.60
C ASN A 127 -9.97 -15.91 -18.05
N GLY A 128 -9.93 -16.68 -16.95
CA GLY A 128 -8.69 -17.08 -16.28
C GLY A 128 -8.12 -16.06 -15.28
N THR A 129 -8.70 -14.86 -15.19
CA THR A 129 -8.28 -13.81 -14.24
C THR A 129 -9.08 -13.91 -12.94
N PHE A 130 -8.38 -13.98 -11.81
CA PHE A 130 -8.98 -14.00 -10.48
C PHE A 130 -9.37 -12.60 -9.99
N LEU A 131 -10.67 -12.30 -9.98
CA LEU A 131 -11.25 -11.05 -9.53
C LEU A 131 -11.41 -10.96 -8.01
N GLY A 132 -11.25 -12.07 -7.28
CA GLY A 132 -11.44 -12.12 -5.83
C GLY A 132 -10.44 -11.25 -5.04
N ALA A 133 -9.24 -11.03 -5.57
CA ALA A 133 -8.26 -10.12 -4.97
C ALA A 133 -8.51 -8.63 -5.31
N THR A 134 -9.53 -8.36 -6.12
CA THR A 134 -9.72 -7.07 -6.80
C THR A 134 -11.03 -6.42 -6.46
N LEU A 135 -12.12 -7.17 -6.67
CA LEU A 135 -13.46 -6.68 -6.47
C LEU A 135 -13.87 -6.99 -5.03
N GLY A 136 -14.29 -5.95 -4.32
CA GLY A 136 -14.85 -6.03 -2.98
C GLY A 136 -16.37 -5.81 -2.99
N GLY A 137 -17.07 -6.46 -2.05
CA GLY A 137 -18.52 -6.31 -1.92
C GLY A 137 -19.29 -6.71 -3.18
N VAL A 138 -18.90 -7.84 -3.78
CA VAL A 138 -19.48 -8.34 -5.03
C VAL A 138 -20.84 -8.99 -4.78
N ARG A 139 -21.84 -8.64 -5.57
CA ARG A 139 -23.11 -9.35 -5.66
C ARG A 139 -23.17 -10.12 -6.97
N THR A 140 -23.45 -11.41 -6.88
CA THR A 140 -23.55 -12.30 -8.03
C THR A 140 -25.00 -12.71 -8.30
N GLY A 141 -25.31 -12.97 -9.56
CA GLY A 141 -26.55 -13.56 -10.02
C GLY A 141 -26.39 -15.04 -10.33
N ALA A 142 -27.35 -15.61 -11.05
CA ALA A 142 -27.29 -16.99 -11.53
C ALA A 142 -26.00 -17.23 -12.34
N GLY A 143 -25.38 -18.39 -12.13
CA GLY A 143 -24.14 -18.77 -12.84
C GLY A 143 -22.90 -17.96 -12.46
N GLY A 144 -22.91 -17.24 -11.34
CA GLY A 144 -21.74 -16.48 -10.86
C GLY A 144 -21.51 -15.15 -11.60
N ARG A 145 -22.48 -14.71 -12.41
CA ARG A 145 -22.41 -13.43 -13.12
C ARG A 145 -22.39 -12.25 -12.14
N VAL A 146 -21.48 -11.31 -12.32
CA VAL A 146 -21.37 -10.13 -11.47
C VAL A 146 -22.52 -9.18 -11.78
N LEU A 147 -23.34 -8.88 -10.76
CA LEU A 147 -24.41 -7.89 -10.85
C LEU A 147 -23.92 -6.52 -10.40
N SER A 148 -23.14 -6.48 -9.32
CA SER A 148 -22.51 -5.26 -8.83
C SER A 148 -21.26 -5.58 -8.01
N ALA A 149 -20.39 -4.58 -7.85
CA ALA A 149 -19.28 -4.61 -6.91
C ALA A 149 -19.19 -3.27 -6.20
N ARG A 150 -18.82 -3.25 -4.93
CA ARG A 150 -18.70 -2.01 -4.16
C ARG A 150 -17.35 -1.36 -4.26
N ALA A 151 -16.30 -2.16 -4.40
CA ALA A 151 -14.93 -1.66 -4.35
C ALA A 151 -14.04 -2.32 -5.39
N VAL A 152 -13.02 -1.58 -5.82
CA VAL A 152 -11.89 -2.06 -6.60
C VAL A 152 -10.60 -1.76 -5.84
N LYS A 153 -9.72 -2.76 -5.71
CA LYS A 153 -8.35 -2.60 -5.24
C LYS A 153 -7.40 -2.49 -6.44
N LEU A 154 -6.57 -1.46 -6.45
CA LEU A 154 -5.47 -1.24 -7.40
C LEU A 154 -4.15 -1.32 -6.63
N VAL A 155 -3.17 -2.07 -7.14
CA VAL A 155 -1.85 -2.19 -6.50
C VAL A 155 -0.73 -1.89 -7.49
N TYR A 156 0.00 -0.81 -7.27
CA TYR A 156 1.12 -0.33 -8.06
C TYR A 156 2.43 -0.83 -7.44
N PHE A 157 3.06 -1.82 -8.06
CA PHE A 157 4.33 -2.39 -7.61
C PHE A 157 5.51 -1.63 -8.20
N LEU A 158 6.51 -1.37 -7.37
CA LEU A 158 7.73 -0.66 -7.70
C LEU A 158 8.92 -1.61 -7.58
N ARG A 159 10.03 -1.25 -8.22
CA ARG A 159 11.28 -2.02 -8.14
C ARG A 159 11.91 -1.88 -6.77
N GLU A 160 12.28 -3.01 -6.16
CA GLU A 160 13.11 -3.08 -4.95
C GLU A 160 14.56 -3.47 -5.25
N ASP A 161 14.87 -3.83 -6.49
CA ASP A 161 16.23 -4.17 -6.93
C ASP A 161 17.01 -2.94 -7.43
N GLY A 162 18.33 -3.01 -7.28
CA GLY A 162 19.24 -2.04 -7.88
C GLY A 162 19.20 -0.62 -7.27
N PRO A 163 19.78 0.37 -7.98
CA PRO A 163 19.79 1.76 -7.53
C PRO A 163 18.39 2.38 -7.45
N GLU A 164 17.41 1.83 -8.18
CA GLU A 164 16.04 2.36 -8.23
C GLU A 164 15.22 2.08 -6.98
N ALA A 165 15.64 1.14 -6.12
CA ALA A 165 15.00 0.91 -4.83
C ALA A 165 14.90 2.20 -3.97
N ALA A 166 15.96 3.02 -3.98
CA ALA A 166 15.97 4.30 -3.28
C ALA A 166 15.01 5.31 -3.92
N GLU A 167 14.86 5.30 -5.24
CA GLU A 167 13.94 6.16 -5.96
C GLU A 167 12.48 5.72 -5.77
N SER A 168 12.20 4.42 -5.81
CA SER A 168 10.91 3.82 -5.46
C SER A 168 10.48 4.24 -4.06
N ARG A 169 11.40 4.21 -3.08
CA ARG A 169 11.13 4.70 -1.73
C ARG A 169 10.76 6.18 -1.71
N ARG A 170 11.55 7.06 -2.37
CA ARG A 170 11.25 8.50 -2.44
C ARG A 170 9.91 8.77 -3.14
N TRP A 171 9.58 7.98 -4.15
CA TRP A 171 8.30 8.06 -4.85
C TRP A 171 7.15 7.74 -3.89
N LEU A 172 7.26 6.69 -3.08
CA LEU A 172 6.25 6.34 -2.06
C LEU A 172 6.10 7.42 -0.99
N GLU A 173 7.20 8.04 -0.56
CA GLU A 173 7.15 9.17 0.37
C GLU A 173 6.44 10.39 -0.23
N SER A 174 6.69 10.72 -1.51
CA SER A 174 5.95 11.79 -2.19
C SER A 174 4.49 11.42 -2.43
N PHE A 175 4.23 10.17 -2.81
CA PHE A 175 2.89 9.66 -2.99
C PHE A 175 2.05 9.86 -1.73
N LEU A 176 2.55 9.50 -0.55
CA LEU A 176 1.83 9.69 0.71
C LEU A 176 1.55 11.16 1.05
N ARG A 177 2.45 12.09 0.68
CA ARG A 177 2.24 13.52 0.90
C ARG A 177 1.21 14.11 -0.06
N ASP A 178 1.26 13.71 -1.32
CA ASP A 178 0.61 14.43 -2.42
C ASP A 178 -0.67 13.76 -2.91
N ILE A 179 -0.89 12.46 -2.63
CA ILE A 179 -2.10 11.76 -3.06
C ILE A 179 -3.39 12.32 -2.45
N PRO A 180 -3.47 12.77 -1.17
CA PRO A 180 -4.75 13.15 -0.56
C PRO A 180 -5.49 14.24 -1.32
N SER A 181 -4.79 15.30 -1.73
CA SER A 181 -5.36 16.42 -2.49
C SER A 181 -5.79 16.02 -3.90
N GLU A 182 -5.13 15.02 -4.51
CA GLU A 182 -5.54 14.48 -5.80
C GLU A 182 -6.84 13.68 -5.70
N LEU A 183 -7.09 13.02 -4.56
CA LEU A 183 -8.30 12.22 -4.35
C LEU A 183 -9.56 13.08 -4.21
N GLU A 184 -9.44 14.33 -3.79
CA GLU A 184 -10.57 15.28 -3.65
C GLU A 184 -11.25 15.60 -5.00
N LYS A 185 -10.57 15.32 -6.12
CA LYS A 185 -11.09 15.56 -7.48
C LYS A 185 -12.16 14.55 -7.90
N PHE A 186 -12.25 13.40 -7.22
CA PHE A 186 -13.19 12.34 -7.56
C PHE A 186 -14.42 12.42 -6.67
N SER A 187 -15.60 12.48 -7.30
CA SER A 187 -16.87 12.67 -6.57
C SER A 187 -17.70 11.39 -6.50
N THR A 188 -17.52 10.47 -7.45
CA THR A 188 -18.32 9.23 -7.54
C THR A 188 -17.67 8.05 -6.82
N ILE A 189 -16.40 8.19 -6.42
CA ILE A 189 -15.64 7.19 -5.68
C ILE A 189 -15.00 7.80 -4.44
N LYS A 190 -14.97 7.04 -3.36
CA LYS A 190 -14.18 7.32 -2.16
C LYS A 190 -12.95 6.43 -2.18
N VAL A 191 -11.77 7.03 -2.09
CA VAL A 191 -10.51 6.31 -2.24
C VAL A 191 -9.75 6.30 -0.92
N THR A 192 -9.37 5.12 -0.45
CA THR A 192 -8.42 4.94 0.63
C THR A 192 -7.12 4.38 0.07
N TYR A 193 -5.98 4.73 0.65
CA TYR A 193 -4.67 4.32 0.15
C TYR A 193 -3.79 3.78 1.27
N PHE A 194 -2.86 2.90 0.92
CA PHE A 194 -1.82 2.38 1.80
C PHE A 194 -0.57 2.05 0.98
N THR A 195 0.61 2.18 1.59
CA THR A 195 1.88 1.80 0.95
C THR A 195 2.68 0.88 1.85
N SER A 196 3.71 0.25 1.28
CA SER A 196 4.74 -0.47 2.02
C SER A 196 5.45 0.37 3.10
N LEU A 197 5.42 1.72 3.00
CA LEU A 197 5.97 2.62 4.02
C LEU A 197 4.97 3.02 5.11
N SER A 198 3.67 2.94 4.84
CA SER A 198 2.63 3.47 5.74
C SER A 198 2.72 2.88 7.14
N ARG A 199 2.93 1.55 7.27
CA ARG A 199 3.00 0.89 8.57
C ARG A 199 4.12 1.45 9.46
N GLN A 200 5.29 1.67 8.86
CA GLN A 200 6.45 2.24 9.57
C GLN A 200 6.21 3.71 9.94
N GLN A 201 5.70 4.50 9.01
CA GLN A 201 5.48 5.94 9.22
C GLN A 201 4.40 6.23 10.26
N GLU A 202 3.30 5.48 10.25
CA GLU A 202 2.24 5.61 11.26
C GLU A 202 2.74 5.26 12.67
N PHE A 203 3.57 4.22 12.79
CA PHE A 203 4.18 3.84 14.06
C PHE A 203 5.11 4.93 14.62
N GLU A 204 5.98 5.48 13.77
CA GLU A 204 6.86 6.59 14.15
C GLU A 204 6.09 7.87 14.46
N GLY A 205 5.04 8.17 13.69
CA GLY A 205 4.16 9.32 13.90
C GLY A 205 3.46 9.26 15.26
N ASN A 206 2.92 8.09 15.63
CA ASN A 206 2.29 7.90 16.92
C ASN A 206 3.27 8.17 18.07
N THR A 207 4.49 7.63 17.98
CA THR A 207 5.53 7.86 19.01
C THR A 207 5.83 9.35 19.20
N LYS A 208 5.95 10.12 18.12
CA LYS A 208 6.19 11.58 18.18
C LYS A 208 5.04 12.34 18.85
N SER A 209 3.80 11.90 18.64
CA SER A 209 2.62 12.53 19.23
C SER A 209 2.52 12.36 20.76
N VAL A 210 3.10 11.27 21.29
CA VAL A 210 2.98 10.91 22.71
C VAL A 210 4.08 11.56 23.58
N ILE A 211 5.24 11.89 23.01
CA ILE A 211 6.34 12.59 23.72
C ILE A 211 5.88 13.82 24.53
N PRO A 212 5.09 14.78 23.99
CA PRO A 212 4.66 15.94 24.76
C PRO A 212 3.76 15.56 25.96
N LEU A 213 2.95 14.51 25.85
CA LEU A 213 2.08 14.05 26.93
C LEU A 213 2.90 13.50 28.11
N PHE A 214 3.97 12.75 27.83
CA PHE A 214 4.90 12.30 28.87
C PHE A 214 5.60 13.47 29.54
N SER A 215 6.06 14.46 28.78
CA SER A 215 6.70 15.66 29.33
C SER A 215 5.80 16.41 30.31
N ILE A 216 4.51 16.60 29.96
CA ILE A 216 3.52 17.22 30.86
C ILE A 216 3.32 16.36 32.11
N THR A 217 3.23 15.04 31.96
CA THR A 217 3.04 14.13 33.09
C THR A 217 4.22 14.18 34.06
N TYR A 218 5.45 14.19 33.55
CA TYR A 218 6.66 14.36 34.37
C TYR A 218 6.69 15.71 35.07
N PHE A 219 6.32 16.79 34.37
CA PHE A 219 6.25 18.11 34.97
C PHE A 219 5.26 18.14 36.14
N LEU A 220 4.03 17.68 35.94
CA LEU A 220 2.99 17.65 36.97
C LEU A 220 3.39 16.77 38.17
N THR A 221 3.98 15.60 37.93
CA THR A 221 4.42 14.70 39.00
C THR A 221 5.59 15.28 39.82
N ILE A 222 6.55 15.95 39.17
CA ILE A 222 7.65 16.65 39.85
C ILE A 222 7.10 17.82 40.67
N THR A 223 6.25 18.67 40.09
CA THR A 223 5.63 19.80 40.80
C THR A 223 4.83 19.33 42.01
N PHE A 224 3.99 18.30 41.84
CA PHE A 224 3.24 17.71 42.95
C PHE A 224 4.16 17.21 44.06
N SER A 225 5.26 16.53 43.70
CA SER A 225 6.24 16.02 44.66
C SER A 225 6.93 17.17 45.42
N VAL A 226 7.34 18.24 44.73
CA VAL A 226 7.97 19.41 45.34
C VAL A 226 7.00 20.13 46.29
N VAL A 227 5.77 20.38 45.86
CA VAL A 227 4.74 21.03 46.69
C VAL A 227 4.38 20.18 47.90
N SER A 228 4.30 18.85 47.75
CA SER A 228 4.01 17.95 48.87
C SER A 228 5.13 17.91 49.91
N CYS A 229 6.38 18.17 49.50
CA CYS A 229 7.56 18.22 50.38
C CYS A 229 7.85 19.61 50.95
N LEU A 230 7.25 20.66 50.38
CA LEU A 230 7.31 22.02 50.92
C LEU A 230 6.32 22.11 52.09
N ARG A 231 6.85 21.83 53.28
CA ARG A 231 6.22 22.07 54.57
C ARG A 231 6.77 23.34 55.19
#